data_AF-A0A925G3N5-F1
#
_entry.id   AF-A0A925G3N5-F1
#
_cell.length_a   1.000
_cell.length_b   1.000
_cell.length_c   1.000
_cell.angle_alpha   90.00
_cell.angle_beta   90.00
_cell.angle_gamma   90.00
#
_symmetry.space_group_name_H-M   'P 1'
#
loop_
_entity.id
_entity.type
_entity.pdbx_description
1 polymer ?
#
loop_
_entity_poly.entity_id
_entity_poly.type
_entity_poly.pdbx_seq_one_letter_code
_entity_poly.pdbx_strand_id
1 'polypeptide(L)'
;MNPFENVKRNVLNKLEKLSPDLTYHCTEHTLDVLEQSIRIAKEEGIENGDDLYLLKIAALYHDTGFLETYALHEKKSCEIFLSDSEQYQLNDDQKNIVLNLIMSTQIPQKPHTLLERIICDADLDYLGRNDFFSIGDTLRKEFICFNIVRNDAEWNKLQLNFLQNHSYHTTSSQRLREPEKQLNYSKLL
;
A
#
# COMPACT_ATOMS: atom_id res chain seq x y z
N MET A 1 22.01 1.41 -15.92
CA MET A 1 20.93 0.79 -15.12
C MET A 1 19.80 1.80 -15.05
N ASN A 2 18.55 1.39 -15.30
CA ASN A 2 17.39 2.29 -15.19
C ASN A 2 17.34 2.87 -13.76
N PRO A 3 17.26 4.21 -13.56
CA PRO A 3 17.20 4.82 -12.24
C PRO A 3 16.17 4.17 -11.30
N PHE A 4 15.00 3.82 -11.84
CA PHE A 4 13.95 3.13 -11.08
C PHE A 4 14.39 1.74 -10.58
N GLU A 5 15.10 0.97 -11.40
CA GLU A 5 15.55 -0.38 -11.03
C GLU A 5 16.60 -0.35 -9.91
N ASN A 6 17.38 0.73 -9.81
CA ASN A 6 18.28 0.94 -8.68
C ASN A 6 17.50 1.15 -7.37
N VAL A 7 16.45 1.98 -7.41
CA VAL A 7 15.55 2.20 -6.26
C VAL A 7 14.89 0.89 -5.85
N LYS A 8 14.25 0.19 -6.82
CA LYS A 8 13.58 -1.09 -6.59
C LYS A 8 14.50 -2.11 -5.93
N ARG A 9 15.70 -2.31 -6.48
CA ARG A 9 16.68 -3.24 -5.89
C ARG A 9 17.10 -2.84 -4.48
N ASN A 10 17.33 -1.55 -4.22
CA ASN A 10 17.69 -1.07 -2.88
C ASN A 10 16.59 -1.40 -1.87
N VAL A 11 15.33 -1.11 -2.21
CA VAL A 11 14.18 -1.40 -1.35
C VAL A 11 14.04 -2.90 -1.12
N LEU A 12 14.04 -3.72 -2.17
CA LEU A 12 13.89 -5.18 -2.03
C LEU A 12 14.97 -5.79 -1.12
N ASN A 13 16.22 -5.36 -1.25
CA ASN A 13 17.31 -5.79 -0.36
C ASN A 13 17.07 -5.43 1.12
N LYS A 14 16.34 -4.35 1.41
CA LYS A 14 15.96 -4.00 2.79
C LYS A 14 14.83 -4.89 3.29
N LEU A 15 13.83 -5.14 2.43
CA LEU A 15 12.65 -5.95 2.78
C LEU A 15 13.01 -7.42 3.07
N GLU A 16 14.17 -7.91 2.61
CA GLU A 16 14.74 -9.20 3.05
C GLU A 16 14.93 -9.31 4.58
N LYS A 17 14.97 -8.18 5.29
CA LYS A 17 15.14 -8.12 6.76
C LYS A 17 13.81 -8.00 7.51
N LEU A 18 12.67 -7.99 6.82
CA LEU A 18 11.37 -7.98 7.48
C LEU A 18 11.21 -9.20 8.40
N SER A 19 10.47 -9.01 9.50
CA SER A 19 10.12 -10.14 10.35
C SER A 19 9.29 -11.16 9.56
N PRO A 20 9.54 -12.46 9.69
CA PRO A 20 8.68 -13.49 9.09
C PRO A 20 7.25 -13.50 9.69
N ASP A 21 7.04 -12.80 10.81
CA ASP A 21 5.71 -12.62 11.42
C ASP A 21 4.83 -11.63 10.64
N LEU A 22 5.43 -10.79 9.77
CA LEU A 22 4.71 -9.88 8.87
C LEU A 22 4.20 -10.66 7.66
N THR A 23 3.13 -11.42 7.86
CA THR A 23 2.60 -12.32 6.82
C THR A 23 1.80 -11.60 5.73
N TYR A 24 1.37 -10.36 5.96
CA TYR A 24 0.72 -9.50 4.96
C TYR A 24 1.64 -8.37 4.52
N HIS A 25 2.19 -7.59 5.45
CA HIS A 25 3.08 -6.47 5.13
C HIS A 25 4.50 -6.96 4.77
N CYS A 26 4.59 -7.66 3.64
CA CYS A 26 5.79 -8.35 3.16
C CYS A 26 6.27 -7.83 1.80
N THR A 27 7.34 -8.43 1.28
CA THR A 27 7.91 -8.06 -0.04
C THR A 27 6.88 -8.24 -1.16
N GLU A 28 6.09 -9.31 -1.10
CA GLU A 28 5.05 -9.61 -2.09
C GLU A 28 3.94 -8.54 -2.08
N HIS A 29 3.51 -8.06 -0.91
CA HIS A 29 2.56 -6.94 -0.80
C HIS A 29 3.12 -5.67 -1.43
N THR A 30 4.37 -5.30 -1.11
CA THR A 30 5.03 -4.14 -1.73
C THR A 30 5.07 -4.23 -3.27
N LEU A 31 5.33 -5.41 -3.80
CA LEU A 31 5.34 -5.64 -5.24
C LEU A 31 3.93 -5.60 -5.85
N ASP A 32 2.92 -6.12 -5.15
CA ASP A 32 1.51 -6.02 -5.57
C ASP A 32 1.05 -4.56 -5.60
N VAL A 33 1.30 -3.78 -4.55
CA VAL A 33 0.96 -2.35 -4.50
C VAL A 33 1.66 -1.56 -5.61
N LEU A 34 2.92 -1.87 -5.93
CA LEU A 34 3.62 -1.29 -7.08
C LEU A 34 2.91 -1.62 -8.40
N GLU A 35 2.52 -2.88 -8.61
CA GLU A 35 1.82 -3.31 -9.82
C GLU A 35 0.45 -2.64 -9.94
N GLN A 36 -0.35 -2.64 -8.86
CA GLN A 36 -1.68 -2.03 -8.85
C GLN A 36 -1.59 -0.51 -9.01
N SER A 37 -0.59 0.15 -8.42
CA SER A 37 -0.36 1.59 -8.63
C SER A 37 -0.13 1.91 -10.10
N ILE A 38 0.66 1.11 -10.81
CA ILE A 38 0.91 1.29 -12.25
C ILE A 38 -0.37 1.03 -13.07
N ARG A 39 -1.13 -0.02 -12.73
CA ARG A 39 -2.38 -0.38 -13.41
C ARG A 39 -3.41 0.74 -13.29
N ILE A 40 -3.67 1.19 -12.06
CA ILE A 40 -4.66 2.23 -11.75
C ILE A 40 -4.20 3.56 -12.37
N ALA A 41 -2.92 3.92 -12.26
CA ALA A 41 -2.39 5.12 -12.91
C ALA A 41 -2.68 5.14 -14.41
N LYS A 42 -2.47 4.03 -15.12
CA LYS A 42 -2.80 3.90 -16.54
C LYS A 42 -4.31 4.08 -16.79
N GLU A 43 -5.16 3.49 -15.96
CA GLU A 43 -6.62 3.62 -16.09
C GLU A 43 -7.12 5.04 -15.81
N GLU A 44 -6.41 5.81 -15.00
CA GLU A 44 -6.65 7.23 -14.73
C GLU A 44 -5.90 8.17 -15.72
N GLY A 45 -5.26 7.62 -16.76
CA GLY A 45 -4.63 8.39 -17.83
C GLY A 45 -3.17 8.82 -17.60
N ILE A 46 -2.50 8.28 -16.57
CA ILE A 46 -1.09 8.53 -16.25
C ILE A 46 -0.24 7.35 -16.74
N GLU A 47 0.34 7.48 -17.94
CA GLU A 47 1.11 6.38 -18.56
C GLU A 47 2.64 6.55 -18.48
N ASN A 48 3.14 7.76 -18.30
CA ASN A 48 4.58 8.07 -18.29
C ASN A 48 4.86 9.40 -17.58
N GLY A 49 6.15 9.75 -17.47
CA GLY A 49 6.61 11.00 -16.87
C GLY A 49 6.90 10.90 -15.37
N ASP A 50 7.16 12.06 -14.77
CA ASP A 50 7.59 12.18 -13.37
C ASP A 50 6.53 11.65 -12.41
N ASP A 51 5.24 11.92 -12.64
CA ASP A 51 4.15 11.47 -11.79
C ASP A 51 4.14 9.95 -11.60
N LEU A 52 4.23 9.19 -12.70
CA LEU A 52 4.32 7.73 -12.63
C LEU A 52 5.62 7.26 -11.96
N TYR A 53 6.73 7.95 -12.22
CA TYR A 53 8.01 7.62 -11.60
C TYR A 53 7.98 7.79 -10.08
N LEU A 54 7.47 8.92 -9.58
CA LEU A 54 7.35 9.22 -8.15
C LEU A 54 6.33 8.31 -7.47
N LEU A 55 5.20 8.02 -8.12
CA LEU A 55 4.21 7.06 -7.63
C LEU A 55 4.82 5.67 -7.41
N LYS A 56 5.61 5.18 -8.38
CA LYS A 56 6.27 3.88 -8.25
C LYS A 56 7.32 3.86 -7.13
N ILE A 57 8.01 4.97 -6.88
CA ILE A 57 8.92 5.09 -5.74
C ILE A 57 8.12 5.04 -4.43
N ALA A 58 7.05 5.82 -4.31
CA ALA A 58 6.20 5.82 -3.11
C ALA A 58 5.64 4.42 -2.82
N ALA A 59 5.14 3.71 -3.85
CA ALA A 59 4.64 2.35 -3.72
C ALA A 59 5.70 1.35 -3.23
N LEU A 60 6.97 1.52 -3.62
CA LEU A 60 8.06 0.70 -3.08
C LEU A 60 8.33 1.01 -1.60
N TYR A 61 8.22 2.26 -1.20
CA TYR A 61 8.61 2.70 0.14
C TYR A 61 7.49 2.65 1.17
N HIS A 62 6.21 2.61 0.78
CA HIS A 62 5.06 2.86 1.67
C HIS A 62 5.11 2.06 2.98
N ASP A 63 5.53 0.79 2.91
CA ASP A 63 5.59 -0.14 4.05
C ASP A 63 7.00 -0.42 4.58
N THR A 64 8.03 0.25 4.07
CA THR A 64 9.41 0.02 4.54
C THR A 64 9.58 0.30 6.04
N GLY A 65 8.73 1.12 6.64
CA GLY A 65 8.72 1.40 8.06
C GLY A 65 8.45 0.20 8.97
N PHE A 66 7.82 -0.86 8.45
CA PHE A 66 7.65 -2.12 9.18
C PHE A 66 8.98 -2.80 9.52
N LEU A 67 10.09 -2.40 8.88
CA LEU A 67 11.46 -2.81 9.28
C LEU A 67 11.85 -2.32 10.67
N GLU A 68 11.23 -1.27 11.19
CA GLU A 68 11.56 -0.69 12.50
C GLU A 68 10.38 -0.59 13.46
N THR A 69 9.17 -0.33 12.97
CA THR A 69 7.98 -0.16 13.81
C THR A 69 6.71 -0.60 13.10
N TYR A 70 5.79 -1.19 13.87
CA TYR A 70 4.45 -1.52 13.38
C TYR A 70 3.54 -0.29 13.40
N ALA A 71 3.53 0.44 14.52
CA ALA A 71 2.73 1.64 14.68
C ALA A 71 3.42 2.84 13.99
N LEU A 72 2.63 3.64 13.26
CA LEU A 72 3.11 4.80 12.51
C LEU A 72 4.24 4.44 11.53
N HIS A 73 4.13 3.27 10.89
CA HIS A 73 5.14 2.79 9.95
C HIS A 73 5.27 3.73 8.75
N GLU A 74 4.23 4.44 8.32
CA GLU A 74 4.28 5.37 7.18
C GLU A 74 5.24 6.54 7.44
N LYS A 75 5.23 7.07 8.68
CA LYS A 75 6.19 8.09 9.09
C LYS A 75 7.61 7.54 9.03
N LYS A 76 7.80 6.30 9.46
CA LYS A 76 9.11 5.65 9.41
C LYS A 76 9.55 5.35 7.97
N SER A 77 8.64 4.92 7.11
CA SER A 77 8.84 4.76 5.67
C SER A 77 9.34 6.06 5.03
N CYS A 78 8.78 7.21 5.44
CA CYS A 78 9.25 8.52 5.01
C CYS A 78 10.69 8.83 5.45
N GLU A 79 11.04 8.52 6.70
CA GLU A 79 12.41 8.67 7.21
C GLU A 79 13.41 7.80 6.45
N ILE A 80 13.05 6.54 6.17
CA ILE A 80 13.86 5.60 5.39
C ILE A 80 14.01 6.10 3.94
N PHE A 81 12.92 6.53 3.31
CA PHE A 81 12.95 7.10 1.97
C PHE A 81 13.86 8.34 1.91
N LEU A 82 13.75 9.27 2.85
CA LEU A 82 14.58 10.48 2.86
C LEU A 82 16.06 10.17 2.95
N SER A 83 16.44 9.25 3.84
CA SER A 83 17.83 8.78 3.98
C SER A 83 18.35 8.17 2.67
N ASP A 84 17.55 7.31 2.03
CA ASP A 84 17.91 6.72 0.75
C ASP A 84 17.86 7.70 -0.42
N SER A 85 17.08 8.77 -0.33
CA SER A 85 16.88 9.72 -1.43
C SER A 85 18.14 10.54 -1.75
N GLU A 86 19.12 10.58 -0.86
CA GLU A 86 20.40 11.27 -1.08
C GLU A 86 21.20 10.70 -2.26
N GLN A 87 21.07 9.39 -2.51
CA GLN A 87 21.67 8.71 -3.67
C GLN A 87 20.77 8.77 -4.92
N TYR A 88 19.55 9.33 -4.81
CA TYR A 88 18.61 9.45 -5.92
C TYR A 88 18.67 10.85 -6.52
N GLN A 89 18.50 10.94 -7.84
CA GLN A 89 18.46 12.23 -8.55
C GLN A 89 17.06 12.85 -8.44
N LEU A 90 16.62 13.15 -7.22
CA LEU A 90 15.34 13.80 -6.92
C LEU A 90 15.57 15.20 -6.35
N ASN A 91 14.83 16.18 -6.86
CA ASN A 91 14.77 17.51 -6.23
C ASN A 91 13.82 17.51 -5.01
N ASP A 92 13.78 18.61 -4.26
CA ASP A 92 13.01 18.67 -3.01
C ASP A 92 11.49 18.60 -3.25
N ASP A 93 10.98 19.15 -4.35
CA ASP A 93 9.55 19.06 -4.71
C ASP A 93 9.16 17.60 -5.00
N GLN A 94 10.00 16.89 -5.74
CA GLN A 94 9.82 15.46 -6.03
C GLN A 94 9.87 14.60 -4.76
N LYS A 95 10.80 14.89 -3.83
CA LYS A 95 10.85 14.21 -2.52
C LYS A 95 9.57 14.47 -1.72
N ASN A 96 9.10 15.71 -1.69
CA ASN A 96 7.86 16.07 -1.00
C ASN A 96 6.64 15.35 -1.57
N ILE A 97 6.57 15.16 -2.90
CA ILE A 97 5.51 14.36 -3.53
C ILE A 97 5.57 12.92 -3.02
N VAL A 98 6.73 12.27 -3.04
CA VAL A 98 6.87 10.88 -2.56
C VAL A 98 6.50 10.76 -1.08
N LEU A 99 6.92 11.71 -0.25
CA LEU A 99 6.56 11.76 1.17
C LEU A 99 5.04 11.84 1.38
N ASN A 100 4.36 12.74 0.65
CA ASN A 100 2.92 12.89 0.75
C ASN A 100 2.18 11.63 0.28
N LEU A 101 2.69 10.97 -0.76
CA LEU A 101 2.12 9.71 -1.24
C LEU A 101 2.24 8.60 -0.20
N ILE A 102 3.42 8.41 0.40
CA ILE A 102 3.62 7.44 1.49
C ILE A 102 2.69 7.77 2.66
N MET A 103 2.64 9.02 3.11
CA MET A 103 1.76 9.40 4.22
C MET A 103 0.28 9.25 3.91
N SER A 104 -0.13 9.29 2.64
CA SER A 104 -1.53 9.17 2.26
C SER A 104 -2.12 7.78 2.48
N THR A 105 -1.28 6.73 2.53
CA THR A 105 -1.73 5.35 2.78
C THR A 105 -2.17 5.12 4.23
N GLN A 106 -1.79 6.03 5.15
CA GLN A 106 -2.17 5.94 6.55
C GLN A 106 -3.70 5.92 6.75
N ILE A 107 -4.18 4.95 7.53
CA ILE A 107 -5.60 4.77 7.81
C ILE A 107 -6.04 5.65 9.00
N PRO A 108 -7.17 6.40 8.90
CA PRO A 108 -8.05 6.51 7.74
C PRO A 108 -7.48 7.40 6.63
N GLN A 109 -7.47 6.88 5.40
CA GLN A 109 -6.96 7.57 4.21
C GLN A 109 -7.75 8.85 3.91
N LYS A 110 -7.04 9.92 3.57
CA LYS A 110 -7.61 11.22 3.15
C LYS A 110 -6.86 11.81 1.96
N PRO A 111 -6.83 11.13 0.81
CA PRO A 111 -6.07 11.58 -0.34
C PRO A 111 -6.63 12.88 -0.95
N HIS A 112 -5.74 13.81 -1.25
CA HIS A 112 -6.03 15.12 -1.82
C HIS A 112 -5.77 15.19 -3.32
N THR A 113 -4.71 14.53 -3.79
CA THR A 113 -4.30 14.53 -5.20
C THR A 113 -4.67 13.22 -5.91
N LEU A 114 -4.67 13.21 -7.24
CA LEU A 114 -4.94 11.99 -8.01
C LEU A 114 -3.93 10.88 -7.69
N LEU A 115 -2.64 11.21 -7.56
CA LEU A 115 -1.60 10.22 -7.22
C LEU A 115 -1.81 9.61 -5.82
N GLU A 116 -2.21 10.43 -4.84
CA GLU A 116 -2.56 9.93 -3.50
C GLU A 116 -3.76 8.99 -3.54
N ARG A 117 -4.79 9.30 -4.35
CA ARG A 117 -5.93 8.40 -4.54
C ARG A 117 -5.51 7.07 -5.17
N ILE A 118 -4.60 7.11 -6.14
CA ILE A 118 -4.09 5.92 -6.82
C ILE A 118 -3.36 5.01 -5.84
N ILE A 119 -2.41 5.53 -5.05
CA ILE A 119 -1.66 4.69 -4.10
C ILE A 119 -2.56 4.17 -2.97
N CYS A 120 -3.51 4.97 -2.47
CA CYS A 120 -4.50 4.52 -1.48
C CYS A 120 -5.33 3.35 -2.00
N ASP A 121 -5.81 3.44 -3.24
CA ASP A 121 -6.60 2.38 -3.87
C ASP A 121 -5.75 1.15 -4.21
N ALA A 122 -4.48 1.34 -4.57
CA ALA A 122 -3.54 0.26 -4.85
C ALA A 122 -3.22 -0.57 -3.59
N ASP A 123 -2.96 0.11 -2.47
CA ASP A 123 -2.68 -0.50 -1.17
C ASP A 123 -3.84 -1.38 -0.67
N LEU A 124 -5.07 -0.98 -0.98
CA LEU A 124 -6.30 -1.68 -0.60
C LEU A 124 -7.03 -2.34 -1.79
N ASP A 125 -6.32 -2.59 -2.90
CA ASP A 125 -6.91 -3.15 -4.12
C ASP A 125 -7.50 -4.55 -3.88
N TYR A 126 -6.88 -5.33 -2.99
CA TYR A 126 -7.27 -6.71 -2.66
C TYR A 126 -8.70 -6.82 -2.11
N LEU A 127 -9.26 -5.76 -1.51
CA LEU A 127 -10.62 -5.78 -0.95
C LEU A 127 -11.66 -6.12 -2.03
N GLY A 128 -11.44 -5.67 -3.26
CA GLY A 128 -12.29 -5.92 -4.43
C GLY A 128 -11.72 -6.96 -5.40
N ARG A 129 -10.86 -7.87 -4.95
CA ARG A 129 -10.28 -8.95 -5.77
C ARG A 129 -10.82 -10.33 -5.41
N ASN A 130 -10.57 -11.30 -6.28
CA ASN A 130 -10.98 -12.69 -6.09
C ASN A 130 -10.16 -13.45 -5.04
N ASP A 131 -8.94 -12.99 -4.77
CA ASP A 131 -8.03 -13.51 -3.75
C ASP A 131 -8.18 -12.79 -2.40
N PHE A 132 -9.25 -12.02 -2.23
CA PHE A 132 -9.59 -11.29 -1.01
C PHE A 132 -9.48 -12.14 0.26
N PHE A 133 -10.07 -13.33 0.28
CA PHE A 133 -10.05 -14.19 1.47
C PHE A 133 -8.66 -14.75 1.79
N SER A 134 -7.89 -15.10 0.76
CA SER A 134 -6.52 -15.60 0.94
C SER A 134 -5.60 -14.52 1.48
N ILE A 135 -5.67 -13.31 0.93
CA ILE A 135 -4.88 -12.16 1.40
C ILE A 135 -5.38 -11.71 2.78
N GLY A 136 -6.70 -11.69 3.00
CA GLY A 136 -7.28 -11.40 4.31
C GLY A 136 -6.81 -12.38 5.40
N ASP A 137 -6.64 -13.66 5.10
CA ASP A 137 -6.09 -14.63 6.06
C ASP A 137 -4.62 -14.37 6.41
N THR A 138 -3.82 -13.84 5.48
CA THR A 138 -2.44 -13.45 5.82
C THR A 138 -2.43 -12.22 6.73
N LEU A 139 -3.30 -11.24 6.51
CA LEU A 139 -3.44 -10.08 7.40
C LEU A 139 -3.97 -10.50 8.78
N ARG A 140 -4.93 -11.43 8.82
CA ARG A 140 -5.45 -12.01 10.07
C ARG A 140 -4.35 -12.63 10.91
N LYS A 141 -3.52 -13.49 10.31
CA LYS A 141 -2.41 -14.18 11.00
C LYS A 141 -1.44 -13.17 11.59
N GLU A 142 -1.08 -12.16 10.81
CA GLU A 142 -0.21 -11.08 11.27
C GLU A 142 -0.84 -10.33 12.44
N PHE A 143 -2.10 -9.90 12.33
CA PHE A 143 -2.80 -9.16 13.39
C PHE A 143 -2.92 -9.96 14.68
N ILE A 144 -3.08 -11.29 14.61
CA ILE A 144 -3.04 -12.15 15.78
C ILE A 144 -1.63 -12.18 16.39
N CYS A 145 -0.59 -12.34 15.57
CA CYS A 145 0.79 -12.39 16.04
C CYS A 145 1.20 -11.08 16.76
N PHE A 146 0.81 -9.93 16.19
CA PHE A 146 1.08 -8.61 16.76
C PHE A 146 0.04 -8.16 17.82
N ASN A 147 -0.85 -9.05 18.26
CA ASN A 147 -1.88 -8.78 19.29
C ASN A 147 -2.84 -7.62 18.97
N ILE A 148 -3.07 -7.33 17.68
CA ILE A 148 -4.05 -6.35 17.21
C ILE A 148 -5.47 -6.90 17.38
N VAL A 149 -5.63 -8.21 17.14
CA VAL A 149 -6.85 -8.97 17.44
C VAL A 149 -6.49 -10.25 18.19
N ARG A 150 -7.39 -10.75 19.03
CA ARG A 150 -7.12 -11.92 19.89
C ARG A 150 -7.61 -13.24 19.31
N ASN A 151 -8.57 -13.18 18.40
CA ASN A 151 -9.25 -14.36 17.85
C ASN A 151 -10.01 -14.00 16.56
N ASP A 152 -10.56 -15.02 15.91
CA ASP A 152 -11.30 -14.89 14.65
C ASP A 152 -12.57 -14.05 14.77
N ALA A 153 -13.21 -14.01 15.94
CA ALA A 153 -14.41 -13.20 16.14
C ALA A 153 -14.08 -11.70 16.15
N GLU A 154 -12.98 -11.30 16.80
CA GLU A 154 -12.47 -9.92 16.75
C GLU A 154 -12.01 -9.55 15.34
N TRP A 155 -11.32 -10.46 14.65
CA TRP A 155 -10.92 -10.27 13.25
C TRP A 155 -12.13 -10.04 12.32
N ASN A 156 -13.14 -10.90 12.37
CA ASN A 156 -14.32 -10.78 11.51
C ASN A 156 -15.04 -9.44 11.76
N LYS A 157 -15.15 -9.03 13.03
CA LYS A 157 -15.73 -7.72 13.38
C LYS A 157 -14.91 -6.56 12.82
N LEU A 158 -13.58 -6.64 12.93
CA LEU A 158 -12.67 -5.62 12.40
C LEU A 158 -12.80 -5.55 10.87
N GLN A 159 -12.76 -6.68 10.17
CA GLN A 159 -12.83 -6.77 8.71
C GLN A 159 -14.17 -6.24 8.18
N LEU A 160 -15.30 -6.62 8.79
CA LEU A 160 -16.62 -6.11 8.44
C LEU A 160 -16.70 -4.60 8.62
N ASN A 161 -16.21 -4.08 9.74
CA ASN A 161 -16.20 -2.65 10.01
C ASN A 161 -15.31 -1.90 8.99
N PHE A 162 -14.14 -2.45 8.68
CA PHE A 162 -13.21 -1.86 7.73
C PHE A 162 -13.82 -1.77 6.32
N LEU A 163 -14.37 -2.88 5.80
CA LEU A 163 -15.02 -2.92 4.49
C LEU A 163 -16.22 -1.96 4.39
N GLN A 164 -17.01 -1.87 5.47
CA GLN A 164 -18.18 -0.99 5.52
C GLN A 164 -17.79 0.50 5.49
N ASN A 165 -16.67 0.87 6.10
CA ASN A 165 -16.22 2.26 6.16
C ASN A 165 -15.24 2.65 5.05
N HIS A 166 -14.67 1.67 4.34
CA HIS A 166 -13.77 1.91 3.22
C HIS A 166 -14.53 2.24 1.93
N SER A 167 -13.99 3.15 1.12
CA SER A 167 -14.46 3.44 -0.24
C SER A 167 -13.26 3.72 -1.13
N TYR A 168 -13.29 3.19 -2.36
CA TYR A 168 -12.26 3.50 -3.36
C TYR A 168 -12.36 4.97 -3.81
N HIS A 169 -11.21 5.57 -4.12
CA HIS A 169 -11.06 7.02 -4.37
C HIS A 169 -10.99 7.38 -5.86
N THR A 170 -10.45 6.50 -6.69
CA THR A 170 -10.30 6.67 -8.14
C THR A 170 -11.53 6.20 -8.91
N THR A 171 -11.76 6.75 -10.10
CA THR A 171 -12.94 6.41 -10.92
C THR A 171 -12.87 4.95 -11.37
N SER A 172 -11.67 4.50 -11.74
CA SER A 172 -11.38 3.14 -12.18
C SER A 172 -11.59 2.11 -11.08
N SER A 173 -11.04 2.31 -9.87
CA SER A 173 -11.24 1.39 -8.75
C SER A 173 -12.68 1.38 -8.24
N GLN A 174 -13.37 2.52 -8.23
CA GLN A 174 -14.82 2.55 -7.95
C GLN A 174 -15.62 1.70 -8.95
N ARG A 175 -15.24 1.73 -10.22
CA ARG A 175 -15.91 0.93 -11.27
C ARG A 175 -15.55 -0.56 -11.22
N LEU A 176 -14.29 -0.88 -10.95
CA LEU A 176 -13.74 -2.23 -11.12
C LEU A 176 -13.65 -3.04 -9.81
N ARG A 177 -13.49 -2.37 -8.66
CA ARG A 177 -13.26 -3.01 -7.36
C ARG A 177 -14.43 -2.87 -6.41
N GLU A 178 -15.16 -1.76 -6.43
CA GLU A 178 -16.28 -1.56 -5.51
C GLU A 178 -17.36 -2.66 -5.63
N PRO A 179 -17.82 -3.08 -6.84
CA PRO A 179 -18.81 -4.14 -6.94
C PRO A 179 -18.33 -5.47 -6.33
N GLU A 180 -17.08 -5.86 -6.60
CA GLU A 180 -16.48 -7.08 -6.06
C GLU A 180 -16.24 -6.99 -4.55
N LYS A 181 -15.86 -5.82 -4.05
CA LYS A 181 -15.74 -5.55 -2.60
C LYS A 181 -17.08 -5.77 -1.89
N GLN A 182 -18.19 -5.32 -2.48
CA GLN A 182 -19.53 -5.54 -1.93
C GLN A 182 -19.94 -7.03 -1.96
N LEU A 183 -19.53 -7.78 -2.99
CA LEU A 183 -19.71 -9.24 -3.02
C LEU A 183 -18.89 -9.93 -1.94
N ASN A 184 -17.64 -9.52 -1.73
CA ASN A 184 -16.78 -10.03 -0.68
C ASN A 184 -17.33 -9.71 0.71
N TYR A 185 -17.80 -8.48 0.92
CA TYR A 185 -18.48 -8.06 2.15
C TYR A 185 -19.71 -8.92 2.44
N SER A 186 -20.55 -9.18 1.42
CA SER A 186 -21.77 -10.00 1.59
C SER A 186 -21.49 -11.44 1.97
N LYS A 187 -20.32 -12.00 1.59
CA LYS A 187 -19.89 -13.36 1.96
C LYS A 187 -19.41 -13.47 3.42
N LEU A 188 -19.16 -12.34 4.09
CA LEU A 188 -18.74 -12.28 5.50
C LEU A 188 -19.92 -12.10 6.47
N LEU A 189 -21.12 -11.79 5.95
CA LEU A 189 -22.37 -11.68 6.71
C LEU A 189 -22.98 -13.06 6.95
#